data_AF-A0A8K0NZY7-F1
#
_entry.id   AF-A0A8K0NZY7-F1
#
_cell.length_a   1.000
_cell.length_b   1.000
_cell.length_c   1.000
_cell.angle_alpha   90.00
_cell.angle_beta   90.00
_cell.angle_gamma   90.00
#
_symmetry.space_group_name_H-M   'P 1'
#
loop_
_entity.id
_entity.type
_entity.pdbx_description
1 polymer ?
#
loop_
_entity_poly.entity_id
_entity_poly.type
_entity_poly.pdbx_seq_one_letter_code
_entity_poly.pdbx_strand_id
1 'polypeptide(L)'
;MRGKKHQESLRNQKQQGADGHNFKESPSPINMSSMEHIVDAPADKVDPKIAQDRERQKALKKRCKKIRQRMAQKGLEYENSLEKSQKNIDSANKSRLQKFIKDVEKLNHSHGKGQWPDTAITALERALGEINRILDKQ
;
A
#
# COMPACT_ATOMS: atom_id res chain seq x y z
N MET A 1 -11.09 -21.75 -13.27
CA MET A 1 -12.31 -22.59 -13.13
C MET A 1 -12.03 -23.95 -13.76
N ARG A 2 -11.38 -24.87 -13.02
CA ARG A 2 -11.17 -26.28 -13.42
C ARG A 2 -11.17 -27.14 -12.15
N GLY A 3 -12.31 -27.15 -11.44
CA GLY A 3 -12.49 -27.94 -10.23
C GLY A 3 -13.04 -29.34 -10.54
N LYS A 4 -12.85 -30.30 -9.61
CA LYS A 4 -13.30 -31.70 -9.74
C LYS A 4 -14.77 -31.84 -10.20
N LYS A 5 -15.68 -31.02 -9.64
CA LYS A 5 -17.11 -30.99 -10.04
C LYS A 5 -17.33 -30.74 -11.54
N HIS A 6 -16.50 -29.91 -12.17
CA HIS A 6 -16.62 -29.62 -13.60
C HIS A 6 -16.14 -30.79 -14.46
N GLN A 7 -15.07 -31.46 -14.05
CA GLN A 7 -14.60 -32.69 -14.71
C GLN A 7 -15.59 -33.84 -14.59
N GLU A 8 -16.24 -34.01 -13.43
CA GLU A 8 -17.30 -35.01 -13.25
C GLU A 8 -18.54 -34.72 -14.12
N SER A 9 -18.94 -33.46 -14.25
CA SER A 9 -20.07 -33.08 -15.11
C SER A 9 -19.81 -33.44 -16.59
N LEU A 10 -18.59 -33.19 -17.09
CA LEU A 10 -18.19 -33.55 -18.45
C LEU A 10 -18.12 -35.07 -18.66
N ARG A 11 -17.75 -35.82 -17.63
CA ARG A 11 -17.66 -37.29 -17.69
C ARG A 11 -19.04 -37.94 -17.68
N ASN A 12 -19.97 -37.43 -16.86
CA ASN A 12 -21.37 -37.88 -16.85
C ASN A 12 -22.09 -37.56 -18.16
N GLN A 13 -21.82 -36.39 -18.75
CA GLN A 13 -22.38 -36.00 -20.05
C GLN A 13 -21.92 -36.95 -21.18
N LYS A 14 -20.67 -37.43 -21.11
CA LYS A 14 -20.15 -38.40 -22.08
C LYS A 14 -20.71 -39.82 -21.88
N GLN A 15 -21.04 -40.20 -20.65
CA GLN A 15 -21.63 -41.51 -20.34
C GLN A 15 -23.12 -41.60 -20.72
N GLN A 16 -23.86 -40.50 -20.65
CA GLN A 16 -25.26 -40.45 -21.12
C GLN A 16 -25.39 -40.51 -22.65
N GLY A 17 -24.29 -40.41 -23.41
CA GLY A 17 -24.28 -40.55 -24.86
C GLY A 17 -23.95 -41.96 -25.38
N ALA A 18 -23.85 -42.97 -24.50
CA ALA A 18 -23.38 -44.31 -24.87
C ALA A 18 -24.41 -45.45 -24.71
N ASP A 19 -25.62 -45.17 -24.21
CA ASP A 19 -26.71 -46.14 -24.17
C ASP A 19 -27.73 -45.81 -25.27
N GLY A 20 -27.70 -46.62 -26.32
CA GLY A 20 -28.54 -46.49 -27.49
C GLY A 20 -30.02 -46.57 -27.16
N HIS A 21 -30.70 -45.42 -27.21
CA HIS A 21 -32.09 -45.38 -27.66
C HIS A 21 -32.12 -44.68 -29.02
N ASN A 22 -32.16 -45.48 -30.07
CA ASN A 22 -32.41 -45.04 -31.43
C ASN A 22 -33.88 -44.58 -31.53
N PHE A 23 -34.18 -43.40 -31.00
CA PHE A 23 -35.40 -42.69 -31.34
C PHE A 23 -35.11 -41.92 -32.62
N LYS A 24 -35.35 -42.56 -33.77
CA LYS A 24 -35.56 -41.86 -35.04
C LYS A 24 -36.86 -41.06 -34.89
N GLU A 25 -36.80 -39.96 -34.16
CA GLU A 25 -37.76 -38.89 -34.30
C GLU A 25 -37.46 -38.27 -35.66
N SER A 26 -38.24 -38.64 -36.68
CA SER A 26 -38.27 -37.86 -37.91
C SER A 26 -38.48 -36.40 -37.50
N PRO A 27 -37.62 -35.46 -37.91
CA PRO A 27 -37.76 -34.08 -37.46
C PRO A 27 -39.16 -33.60 -37.82
N SER A 28 -39.95 -33.24 -36.81
CA SER A 28 -41.26 -32.63 -37.06
C SER A 28 -41.05 -31.41 -37.97
N PRO A 29 -42.03 -31.07 -38.83
CA PRO A 29 -41.87 -29.95 -39.77
C PRO A 29 -41.50 -28.62 -39.07
N ILE A 30 -41.86 -28.49 -37.79
CA ILE A 30 -41.52 -27.37 -36.91
C ILE A 30 -40.01 -27.34 -36.55
N ASN A 31 -39.39 -28.51 -36.39
CA ASN A 31 -37.96 -28.63 -36.09
C ASN A 31 -37.11 -28.39 -37.35
N MET A 32 -37.58 -28.83 -38.52
CA MET A 32 -36.92 -28.55 -39.81
C MET A 32 -36.89 -27.06 -40.10
N SER A 33 -38.05 -26.38 -39.99
CA SER A 33 -38.10 -24.93 -40.15
C SER A 33 -37.21 -24.22 -39.15
N SER A 34 -37.11 -24.69 -37.91
CA SER A 34 -36.24 -24.05 -36.90
C SER A 34 -34.75 -24.18 -37.23
N MET A 35 -34.32 -25.30 -37.82
CA MET A 35 -32.94 -25.51 -38.27
C MET A 35 -32.56 -24.65 -39.47
N GLU A 36 -33.50 -24.39 -40.39
CA GLU A 36 -33.26 -23.50 -41.55
C GLU A 36 -32.92 -22.05 -41.16
N HIS A 37 -33.22 -21.65 -39.93
CA HIS A 37 -32.94 -20.31 -39.42
C HIS A 37 -31.67 -20.24 -38.55
N ILE A 38 -30.96 -21.36 -38.34
CA ILE A 38 -29.69 -21.37 -37.59
C ILE A 38 -28.57 -21.00 -38.56
N VAL A 39 -28.20 -19.73 -38.56
CA VAL A 39 -27.08 -19.21 -39.36
C VAL A 39 -25.81 -19.23 -38.51
N ASP A 40 -24.72 -19.78 -39.06
CA ASP A 40 -23.41 -19.75 -38.42
C ASP A 40 -22.99 -18.29 -38.14
N ALA A 41 -22.55 -18.05 -36.90
CA ALA A 41 -22.08 -16.73 -36.51
C ALA A 41 -20.83 -16.36 -37.33
N PRO A 42 -20.77 -15.17 -37.94
CA PRO A 42 -19.63 -14.76 -38.76
C PRO A 42 -18.35 -14.72 -37.92
N ALA A 43 -17.25 -15.23 -38.46
CA ALA A 43 -15.97 -15.39 -37.76
C ALA A 43 -15.40 -14.07 -37.21
N ASP A 44 -15.80 -12.92 -37.77
CA ASP A 44 -15.36 -11.59 -37.36
C ASP A 44 -16.12 -11.00 -36.17
N LYS A 45 -17.22 -11.62 -35.72
CA LYS A 45 -18.00 -11.12 -34.58
C LYS A 45 -17.57 -11.79 -33.29
N VAL A 46 -16.90 -11.01 -32.43
CA VAL A 46 -16.58 -11.42 -31.06
C VAL A 46 -17.87 -11.57 -30.27
N ASP A 47 -18.04 -12.69 -29.56
CA ASP A 47 -19.15 -12.91 -28.64
C ASP A 47 -19.29 -11.70 -27.69
N PRO A 48 -20.48 -11.06 -27.62
CA PRO A 48 -20.71 -9.90 -26.77
C PRO A 48 -20.34 -10.15 -25.30
N LYS A 49 -20.47 -11.39 -24.82
CA LYS A 49 -20.07 -11.78 -23.46
C LYS A 49 -18.55 -11.74 -23.28
N ILE A 50 -17.79 -12.18 -24.29
CA ILE A 50 -16.33 -12.08 -24.29
C ILE A 50 -15.87 -10.63 -24.34
N ALA A 51 -16.55 -9.79 -25.14
CA ALA A 51 -16.26 -8.36 -25.21
C ALA A 51 -16.50 -7.66 -23.85
N GLN A 52 -17.64 -7.95 -23.21
CA GLN A 52 -17.99 -7.43 -21.88
C GLN A 52 -16.98 -7.88 -20.80
N ASP A 53 -16.59 -9.16 -20.82
CA ASP A 53 -15.61 -9.69 -19.87
C ASP A 53 -14.23 -9.03 -20.04
N ARG A 54 -13.81 -8.78 -21.29
CA ARG A 54 -12.56 -8.05 -21.57
C ARG A 54 -12.62 -6.63 -21.01
N GLU A 55 -13.74 -5.93 -21.16
CA GLU A 55 -13.92 -4.60 -20.60
C GLU A 55 -13.89 -4.61 -19.07
N ARG A 56 -14.62 -5.53 -18.45
CA ARG A 56 -14.62 -5.72 -16.99
C ARG A 56 -13.22 -5.98 -16.44
N GLN A 57 -12.42 -6.80 -17.11
CA GLN A 57 -11.03 -7.06 -16.72
C GLN A 57 -10.15 -5.81 -16.85
N LYS A 58 -10.32 -5.00 -17.91
CA LYS A 58 -9.60 -3.73 -18.06
C LYS A 58 -9.94 -2.76 -16.92
N ALA A 59 -11.22 -2.64 -16.57
CA ALA A 59 -11.68 -1.80 -15.46
C ALA A 59 -11.08 -2.25 -14.13
N LEU A 60 -11.08 -3.56 -13.86
CA LEU A 60 -10.49 -4.13 -12.65
C LEU A 60 -8.99 -3.82 -12.55
N LYS A 61 -8.22 -4.02 -13.63
CA LYS A 61 -6.78 -3.70 -13.67
C LYS A 61 -6.53 -2.22 -13.38
N LYS A 62 -7.33 -1.32 -13.96
CA LYS A 62 -7.25 0.13 -13.69
C LYS A 62 -7.52 0.45 -12.21
N ARG A 63 -8.55 -0.15 -11.62
CA ARG A 63 -8.88 0.03 -10.20
C ARG A 63 -7.74 -0.45 -9.29
N CYS A 64 -7.21 -1.64 -9.54
CA CYS A 64 -6.09 -2.18 -8.77
C CYS A 64 -4.84 -1.28 -8.87
N LYS A 65 -4.52 -0.75 -10.06
CA LYS A 65 -3.42 0.19 -10.24
C LYS A 65 -3.63 1.48 -9.43
N LYS A 66 -4.83 2.06 -9.47
CA LYS A 66 -5.17 3.25 -8.68
C LYS A 66 -5.04 3.02 -7.18
N ILE A 67 -5.48 1.86 -6.68
CA ILE A 67 -5.34 1.51 -5.25
C ILE A 67 -3.85 1.44 -4.86
N ARG A 68 -3.04 0.72 -5.64
CA ARG A 68 -1.59 0.63 -5.37
C ARG A 68 -0.91 1.99 -5.40
N GLN A 69 -1.24 2.83 -6.38
CA GLN A 69 -0.68 4.18 -6.47
C GLN A 69 -1.07 5.04 -5.26
N ARG A 70 -2.34 5.01 -4.83
CA ARG A 70 -2.79 5.73 -3.63
C ARG A 70 -2.10 5.23 -2.37
N MET A 71 -1.87 3.93 -2.24
CA MET A 71 -1.15 3.36 -1.09
C MET A 71 0.31 3.82 -1.07
N ALA A 72 1.00 3.75 -2.21
CA ALA A 72 2.37 4.23 -2.33
C ALA A 72 2.48 5.73 -2.02
N GLN A 73 1.55 6.54 -2.55
CA GLN A 73 1.49 7.97 -2.28
C GLN A 73 1.28 8.26 -0.78
N LYS A 74 0.33 7.59 -0.14
CA LYS A 74 0.11 7.71 1.31
C LYS A 74 1.33 7.29 2.13
N GLY A 75 2.06 6.26 1.70
CA GLY A 75 3.32 5.84 2.32
C GLY A 75 4.36 6.94 2.27
N LEU A 76 4.58 7.53 1.09
CA LEU A 76 5.51 8.64 0.91
C LEU A 76 5.12 9.87 1.74
N GLU A 77 3.82 10.20 1.82
CA GLU A 77 3.32 11.28 2.67
C GLU A 77 3.61 11.03 4.16
N TYR A 78 3.44 9.79 4.61
CA TYR A 78 3.75 9.39 5.99
C TYR A 78 5.24 9.51 6.28
N GLU A 79 6.12 9.01 5.41
CA GLU A 79 7.57 9.12 5.57
C GLU A 79 8.01 10.58 5.65
N ASN A 80 7.53 11.43 4.74
CA ASN A 80 7.79 12.87 4.77
C ASN A 80 7.27 13.54 6.06
N SER A 81 6.11 13.12 6.57
CA SER A 81 5.55 13.63 7.82
C SER A 81 6.35 13.17 9.03
N LEU A 82 6.82 11.92 9.01
CA LEU A 82 7.65 11.35 10.06
C LEU A 82 8.99 12.08 10.14
N GLU A 83 9.65 12.32 9.01
CA GLU A 83 10.89 13.11 8.96
C GLU A 83 10.70 14.53 9.50
N LYS A 84 9.57 15.17 9.18
CA LYS A 84 9.22 16.49 9.75
C LYS A 84 8.95 16.41 11.24
N SER A 85 8.25 15.38 11.70
CA SER A 85 7.98 15.17 13.12
C SER A 85 9.25 14.87 13.90
N GLN A 86 10.19 14.11 13.33
CA GLN A 86 11.48 13.80 13.94
C GLN A 86 12.34 15.06 14.14
N LYS A 87 12.29 16.01 13.21
CA LYS A 87 12.93 17.34 13.37
C LYS A 87 12.28 18.18 14.47
N ASN A 88 11.05 17.86 14.86
CA ASN A 88 10.31 18.53 15.95
C ASN A 88 10.37 17.74 17.28
N ILE A 89 11.19 16.69 17.41
CA ILE A 89 11.49 16.01 18.69
C ILE A 89 12.50 16.83 19.52
N ASP A 90 12.83 18.04 19.09
CA ASP A 90 13.64 18.93 19.90
C ASP A 90 12.80 19.43 21.07
N SER A 91 13.22 19.09 22.31
CA SER A 91 12.58 19.62 23.51
C SER A 91 12.55 21.15 23.43
N ALA A 92 11.50 21.77 23.98
CA ALA A 92 11.35 23.24 23.97
C ALA A 92 12.59 23.97 24.51
N ASN A 93 13.40 23.28 25.32
CA ASN A 93 14.61 23.79 25.93
C ASN A 93 15.91 23.42 25.20
N LYS A 94 15.91 22.66 24.09
CA LYS A 94 17.14 22.18 23.42
C LYS A 94 18.09 23.31 23.06
N SER A 95 17.60 24.37 22.42
CA SER A 95 18.44 25.52 22.02
C SER A 95 19.05 26.23 23.23
N ARG A 96 18.28 26.36 24.31
CA ARG A 96 18.71 26.95 25.57
C ARG A 96 19.73 26.06 26.29
N LEU A 97 19.51 24.75 26.29
CA LEU A 97 20.43 23.75 26.84
C LEU A 97 21.76 23.75 26.08
N GLN A 98 21.71 23.75 24.74
CA GLN A 98 22.91 23.83 23.89
C GLN A 98 23.70 25.12 24.14
N LYS A 99 23.02 26.25 24.38
CA LYS A 99 23.70 27.49 24.75
C LYS A 99 24.51 27.33 26.03
N PHE A 100 23.91 26.81 27.10
CA PHE A 100 24.61 26.65 28.37
C PHE A 100 25.72 25.59 28.32
N ILE A 101 25.53 24.51 27.56
CA ILE A 101 26.59 23.54 27.30
C ILE A 101 27.79 24.23 26.62
N LYS A 102 27.55 25.04 25.58
CA LYS A 102 28.61 25.79 24.91
C LYS A 102 29.29 26.80 25.83
N ASP A 103 28.55 27.42 26.75
CA ASP A 103 29.13 28.36 27.73
C ASP A 103 30.05 27.61 28.72
N VAL A 104 29.63 26.42 29.20
CA VAL A 104 30.49 25.54 30.02
C VAL A 104 31.73 25.10 29.24
N GLU A 105 31.57 24.68 27.98
CA GLU A 105 32.70 24.30 27.13
C GLU A 105 33.68 25.46 26.95
N LYS A 106 33.20 26.68 26.68
CA LYS A 106 34.08 27.85 26.54
C LYS A 106 34.85 28.12 27.82
N LEU A 107 34.18 28.11 28.97
CA LEU A 107 34.82 28.29 30.27
C LEU A 107 35.89 27.20 30.48
N ASN A 108 35.57 25.96 30.15
CA ASN A 108 36.48 24.82 30.23
C ASN A 108 37.65 24.89 29.23
N HIS A 109 37.50 25.47 28.05
CA HIS A 109 38.63 25.64 27.13
C HIS A 109 39.47 26.88 27.44
N SER A 110 38.85 27.89 28.05
CA SER A 110 39.52 29.15 28.40
C SER A 110 40.39 29.05 29.66
N HIS A 111 40.25 27.98 30.44
CA HIS A 111 41.08 27.80 31.63
C HIS A 111 42.48 27.29 31.26
N GLY A 112 43.48 28.11 31.57
CA GLY A 112 44.87 27.69 31.58
C GLY A 112 45.19 26.82 32.80
N LYS A 113 46.48 26.55 33.01
CA LYS A 113 46.99 25.95 34.24
C LYS A 113 47.08 27.03 35.32
N GLY A 114 46.00 27.26 36.07
CA GLY A 114 45.96 28.26 37.12
C GLY A 114 44.62 28.34 37.85
N GLN A 115 44.56 29.12 38.93
CA GLN A 115 43.33 29.38 39.66
C GLN A 115 42.34 30.13 38.76
N TRP A 116 41.09 29.69 38.78
CA TRP A 116 40.03 30.38 38.04
C TRP A 116 39.71 31.73 38.67
N PRO A 117 39.50 32.79 37.88
CA PRO A 117 38.96 34.03 38.39
C PRO A 117 37.52 33.81 38.88
N ASP A 118 37.14 34.50 39.96
CA ASP A 118 35.81 34.38 40.60
C ASP A 118 34.66 34.61 39.61
N THR A 119 34.87 35.46 38.60
CA THR A 119 33.90 35.72 37.53
C THR A 119 33.65 34.50 36.66
N ALA A 120 34.67 33.68 36.40
CA ALA A 120 34.54 32.44 35.63
C ALA A 120 33.84 31.36 36.46
N ILE A 121 34.14 31.29 37.75
CA ILE A 121 33.46 30.38 38.70
C ILE A 121 31.97 30.73 38.77
N THR A 122 31.64 32.00 39.00
CA THR A 122 30.24 32.49 39.05
C THR A 122 29.49 32.21 37.75
N ALA A 123 30.14 32.41 36.60
CA ALA A 123 29.55 32.13 35.30
C ALA A 123 29.28 30.63 35.09
N LEU A 124 30.20 29.77 35.55
CA LEU A 124 30.04 28.32 35.49
C LEU A 124 28.89 27.84 36.37
N GLU A 125 28.82 28.30 37.62
CA GLU A 125 27.72 27.99 38.55
C GLU A 125 26.37 28.38 37.97
N ARG A 126 26.29 29.57 37.35
CA ARG A 126 25.07 30.02 36.68
C ARG A 126 24.67 29.12 35.51
N ALA A 127 25.62 28.75 34.65
CA ALA A 127 25.34 27.89 33.50
C ALA A 127 24.89 26.49 33.95
N LEU A 128 25.56 25.90 34.95
CA LEU A 128 25.18 24.60 35.52
C LEU A 128 23.83 24.65 36.23
N GLY A 129 23.54 25.72 36.97
CA GLY A 129 22.24 25.92 37.62
C GLY A 129 21.09 26.03 36.62
N GLU A 130 21.30 26.71 35.49
CA GLU A 130 20.29 26.77 34.42
C GLU A 130 20.13 25.42 33.71
N ILE A 131 21.19 24.63 33.53
CA ILE A 131 21.11 23.26 33.00
C ILE A 131 20.27 22.40 33.95
N ASN A 132 20.58 22.38 35.25
CA ASN A 132 19.79 21.63 36.24
C ASN A 132 18.33 22.07 36.23
N ARG A 133 18.05 23.37 36.22
CA ARG A 133 16.67 23.88 36.16
C ARG A 133 15.91 23.46 34.90
N ILE A 134 16.61 23.31 33.77
CA ILE A 134 16.01 22.79 32.53
C ILE A 134 15.69 21.30 32.67
N LEU A 135 16.60 20.53 33.29
CA LEU A 135 16.45 19.09 33.48
C LEU A 135 15.44 18.73 34.56
N ASP A 136 15.36 19.47 35.66
CA ASP A 136 14.41 19.28 36.77
C ASP A 136 12.97 19.66 36.40
N LYS A 137 12.79 20.46 35.34
CA LYS A 137 11.48 20.89 34.82
C LYS A 137 10.95 20.04 33.67
N GLN A 138 11.69 19.00 33.27
CA GLN A 138 11.27 18.03 32.25
C GLN A 138 10.38 16.95 32.86
#